data_AF-A0A1V9F4Z8-F1
#
_entry.id   AF-A0A1V9F4Z8-F1
#
_cell.length_a   1.000
_cell.length_b   1.000
_cell.length_c   1.000
_cell.angle_alpha   90.00
_cell.angle_beta   90.00
_cell.angle_gamma   90.00
#
_symmetry.space_group_name_H-M   'P 1'
#
loop_
_entity.id
_entity.type
_entity.pdbx_description
1 polymer ?
#
loop_
_entity_poly.entity_id
_entity_poly.type
_entity_poly.pdbx_seq_one_letter_code
_entity_poly.pdbx_strand_id
1 'polypeptide(L)'
;MTYEELVKKHPGSLVEKIVTEVVSRDTVEVYFEDEDDEQWAVIKVHVYEEDKEMAIRLLSDDKWVLWFGYYDDEDEFIELLQPLTQLEIDLIPKGLQKVMSKVVSSEEGLRLPGNFLSK
;
A
#
# COMPACT_ATOMS: atom_id res chain seq x y z
N MET A 1 -9.90 -13.53 -15.23
CA MET A 1 -10.27 -12.30 -14.50
C MET A 1 -9.12 -11.34 -14.72
N THR A 2 -9.38 -10.13 -15.20
CA THR A 2 -8.31 -9.14 -15.43
C THR A 2 -7.86 -8.52 -14.11
N TYR A 3 -6.72 -7.83 -14.09
CA TYR A 3 -6.26 -7.14 -12.87
C TYR A 3 -7.19 -6.00 -12.47
N GLU A 4 -7.78 -5.29 -13.43
CA GLU A 4 -8.81 -4.27 -13.19
C GLU A 4 -10.02 -4.87 -12.48
N GLU A 5 -10.45 -6.06 -12.90
CA GLU A 5 -11.56 -6.75 -12.24
C GLU A 5 -11.17 -7.20 -10.83
N LEU A 6 -9.95 -7.71 -10.64
CA LEU A 6 -9.44 -8.13 -9.33
C LEU A 6 -9.40 -6.95 -8.35
N VAL A 7 -8.80 -5.84 -8.75
CA VAL A 7 -8.65 -4.63 -7.94
C VAL A 7 -10.01 -4.03 -7.57
N LYS A 8 -10.96 -4.00 -8.52
CA LYS A 8 -12.30 -3.44 -8.27
C LYS A 8 -13.21 -4.35 -7.45
N LYS A 9 -13.15 -5.67 -7.65
CA LYS A 9 -14.07 -6.63 -7.00
C LYS A 9 -13.55 -7.14 -5.66
N HIS A 10 -12.23 -7.16 -5.47
CA HIS A 10 -11.59 -7.77 -4.30
C HIS A 10 -10.48 -6.90 -3.66
N PRO A 11 -10.67 -5.57 -3.49
CA PRO A 11 -9.65 -4.70 -2.89
C PRO A 11 -9.24 -5.15 -1.48
N GLY A 12 -10.19 -5.60 -0.65
CA GLY A 12 -9.89 -6.07 0.71
C GLY A 12 -8.92 -7.26 0.77
N SER A 13 -9.02 -8.20 -0.17
CA SER A 13 -8.11 -9.35 -0.25
C SER A 13 -6.68 -8.90 -0.59
N LEU A 14 -6.54 -7.91 -1.48
CA LEU A 14 -5.25 -7.33 -1.83
C LEU A 14 -4.66 -6.55 -0.64
N VAL A 15 -5.49 -5.80 0.09
CA VAL A 15 -5.08 -5.11 1.32
C VAL A 15 -4.56 -6.11 2.36
N GLU A 16 -5.29 -7.19 2.64
CA GLU A 16 -4.86 -8.23 3.57
C GLU A 16 -3.54 -8.87 3.14
N LYS A 17 -3.37 -9.14 1.84
CA LYS A 17 -2.12 -9.70 1.29
C LYS A 17 -0.94 -8.75 1.51
N ILE A 18 -1.10 -7.46 1.20
CA ILE A 18 -0.05 -6.44 1.39
C ILE A 18 0.29 -6.32 2.87
N VAL A 19 -0.72 -6.17 3.73
CA VAL A 19 -0.52 -6.01 5.17
C VAL A 19 0.20 -7.23 5.74
N THR A 20 -0.27 -8.44 5.43
CA THR A 20 0.31 -9.69 5.94
C THR A 20 1.78 -9.82 5.55
N GLU A 21 2.09 -9.56 4.27
CA GLU A 21 3.45 -9.61 3.76
C GLU A 21 4.34 -8.59 4.49
N VAL A 22 3.90 -7.32 4.56
CA VAL A 22 4.67 -6.24 5.18
C VAL A 22 4.93 -6.52 6.66
N VAL A 23 3.91 -6.90 7.44
CA VAL A 23 4.07 -7.12 8.88
C VAL A 23 4.81 -8.41 9.23
N SER A 24 4.90 -9.35 8.29
CA SER A 24 5.69 -10.58 8.45
C SER A 24 7.20 -10.37 8.34
N ARG A 25 7.63 -9.24 7.78
CA ARG A 25 9.05 -8.89 7.64
C ARG A 25 9.64 -8.52 9.00
N ASP A 26 10.91 -8.84 9.21
CA ASP A 26 11.66 -8.42 10.41
C ASP A 26 11.63 -6.90 10.60
N THR A 27 11.63 -6.18 9.48
CA THR A 27 11.51 -4.73 9.42
C THR A 27 10.38 -4.33 8.48
N VAL A 28 9.53 -3.43 8.96
CA VAL A 28 8.54 -2.70 8.17
C VAL A 28 9.12 -1.35 7.79
N GLU A 29 9.13 -1.06 6.50
CA GLU A 29 9.53 0.23 5.94
C GLU A 29 8.28 0.92 5.39
N VAL A 30 8.05 2.14 5.86
CA VAL A 30 7.00 3.03 5.37
C VAL A 30 7.69 4.23 4.74
N TYR A 31 7.55 4.42 3.44
CA TYR A 31 8.21 5.50 2.73
C TYR A 31 7.32 6.73 2.68
N PHE A 32 7.93 7.90 2.70
CA PHE A 32 7.31 9.14 2.26
C PHE A 32 7.65 9.32 0.79
N GLU A 33 6.65 9.63 -0.03
CA GLU A 33 6.81 9.94 -1.45
C GLU A 33 6.02 11.20 -1.76
N ASP A 34 6.58 12.01 -2.66
CA ASP A 34 5.97 13.20 -3.21
C ASP A 34 6.12 13.19 -4.74
N GLU A 35 5.04 13.50 -5.45
CA GLU A 35 5.03 13.66 -6.90
C GLU A 35 4.07 14.78 -7.27
N ASP A 36 4.56 15.72 -8.10
CA ASP A 36 3.86 16.96 -8.45
C ASP A 36 3.39 17.75 -7.21
N ASP A 37 2.08 17.69 -6.92
CA ASP A 37 1.42 18.37 -5.80
C ASP A 37 0.78 17.36 -4.81
N GLU A 38 1.05 16.06 -4.96
CA GLU A 38 0.55 15.01 -4.08
C GLU A 38 1.68 14.44 -3.21
N GLN A 39 1.35 14.15 -1.96
CA GLN A 39 2.25 13.54 -0.99
C GLN A 39 1.54 12.35 -0.34
N TRP A 40 2.27 11.26 -0.14
CA TRP A 40 1.71 10.10 0.52
C TRP A 40 2.75 9.29 1.31
N ALA A 41 2.27 8.59 2.32
CA ALA A 41 3.00 7.49 2.92
C ALA A 41 2.66 6.20 2.16
N VAL A 42 3.63 5.33 1.95
CA VAL A 42 3.43 4.09 1.21
C VAL A 42 4.14 2.91 1.84
N ILE A 43 3.46 1.76 1.79
CA ILE A 43 4.04 0.44 1.98
C ILE A 43 3.89 -0.35 0.70
N LYS A 44 4.96 -1.03 0.26
CA LYS A 44 5.04 -1.72 -1.03
C LYS A 44 5.40 -3.20 -0.87
N VAL A 45 4.82 -4.01 -1.73
CA VAL A 45 5.13 -5.43 -1.92
C VAL A 45 5.39 -5.67 -3.39
N HIS A 46 6.52 -6.31 -3.71
CA HIS A 46 6.84 -6.74 -5.05
C HIS A 46 6.56 -8.25 -5.15
N VAL A 47 5.81 -8.64 -6.18
CA VAL A 47 5.56 -10.04 -6.52
C VAL A 47 6.45 -10.37 -7.71
N TYR A 48 7.71 -10.70 -7.41
CA TYR A 48 8.78 -10.89 -8.41
C TYR A 48 8.47 -11.96 -9.47
N GLU A 49 7.73 -13.02 -9.11
CA GLU A 49 7.34 -14.08 -10.05
C GLU A 49 6.34 -13.60 -11.11
N GLU A 50 5.63 -12.52 -10.83
CA GLU A 50 4.55 -12.01 -11.67
C GLU A 50 4.84 -10.63 -12.25
N ASP A 51 6.05 -10.09 -12.03
CA ASP A 51 6.48 -8.72 -12.38
C ASP A 51 5.42 -7.66 -12.03
N LYS A 52 4.94 -7.75 -10.79
CA LYS A 52 3.87 -6.90 -10.25
C LYS A 52 4.30 -6.24 -8.98
N GLU A 53 3.70 -5.09 -8.74
CA GLU A 53 3.82 -4.39 -7.51
C GLU A 53 2.46 -3.99 -6.96
N MET A 54 2.33 -4.07 -5.64
CA MET A 54 1.13 -3.64 -4.94
C MET A 54 1.52 -2.78 -3.76
N ALA A 55 0.71 -1.77 -3.48
CA ALA A 55 0.98 -0.84 -2.41
C ALA A 55 -0.29 -0.31 -1.78
N ILE A 56 -0.17 0.14 -0.53
CA ILE A 56 -1.19 0.94 0.13
C ILE A 56 -0.59 2.33 0.33
N ARG A 57 -1.28 3.35 -0.19
CA ARG A 57 -0.94 4.76 -0.05
C ARG A 57 -1.89 5.43 0.95
N LEU A 58 -1.35 6.31 1.79
CA LEU A 58 -2.11 7.26 2.60
C LEU A 58 -1.73 8.67 2.14
N LEU A 59 -2.67 9.39 1.54
CA LEU A 59 -2.48 10.77 1.08
C LEU A 59 -2.60 11.77 2.23
N SER A 60 -2.12 12.99 2.00
CA SER A 60 -2.16 14.12 2.96
C SER A 60 -3.56 14.58 3.39
N ASP A 61 -4.61 14.19 2.67
CA ASP A 61 -6.02 14.46 3.00
C ASP A 61 -6.74 13.28 3.66
N ASP A 62 -5.98 12.37 4.27
CA ASP A 62 -6.44 11.15 4.94
C ASP A 62 -7.13 10.14 3.99
N LYS A 63 -6.94 10.26 2.68
CA LYS A 63 -7.43 9.26 1.72
C LYS A 63 -6.49 8.06 1.64
N TRP A 64 -7.09 6.88 1.78
CA TRP A 64 -6.40 5.61 1.59
C TRP A 64 -6.65 5.08 0.18
N VAL A 65 -5.58 4.66 -0.49
CA VAL A 65 -5.64 4.16 -1.87
C VAL A 65 -4.86 2.86 -1.97
N LEU A 66 -5.49 1.84 -2.55
CA LEU A 66 -4.82 0.65 -3.04
C LEU A 66 -4.23 0.98 -4.41
N TRP A 67 -2.95 0.72 -4.55
CA TRP A 67 -2.20 0.86 -5.79
C TRP A 67 -1.75 -0.50 -6.28
N PHE A 68 -1.87 -0.74 -7.59
CA PHE A 68 -1.45 -1.98 -8.23
C PHE A 68 -0.80 -1.64 -9.57
N GLY A 69 0.47 -1.98 -9.73
CA GLY A 69 1.26 -1.81 -10.95
C GLY A 69 1.56 -3.16 -11.60
N TYR A 70 1.44 -3.22 -12.92
CA TYR A 70 1.77 -4.41 -13.71
C TYR A 70 2.14 -4.03 -15.16
N TYR A 71 2.84 -4.91 -15.87
CA TYR A 71 3.05 -4.78 -17.32
C TYR A 71 2.04 -5.61 -18.09
N ASP A 72 1.45 -5.05 -19.14
CA ASP A 72 0.54 -5.77 -20.02
C ASP A 72 1.28 -6.59 -21.11
N ASP A 73 0.53 -7.19 -22.03
CA ASP A 73 1.09 -8.03 -23.09
C ASP A 73 1.91 -7.23 -24.13
N GLU A 74 1.85 -5.89 -24.11
CA GLU A 74 2.62 -4.98 -24.97
C GLU A 74 3.85 -4.38 -24.27
N ASP A 75 4.20 -4.90 -23.07
CA ASP A 75 5.23 -4.37 -22.17
C ASP A 75 4.94 -2.90 -21.73
N GLU A 76 3.68 -2.46 -21.77
CA GLU A 76 3.28 -1.15 -21.25
C GLU A 76 3.01 -1.25 -19.74
N PHE A 77 3.56 -0.32 -18.97
CA PHE A 77 3.30 -0.26 -17.53
C PHE A 77 1.92 0.34 -17.27
N ILE A 78 1.05 -0.45 -16.62
CA ILE A 78 -0.31 -0.07 -16.25
C ILE A 78 -0.39 0.14 -14.75
N GLU A 79 -0.92 1.31 -14.38
CA GLU A 79 -1.18 1.70 -13.00
C GLU A 79 -2.68 1.66 -12.68
N LEU A 80 -3.05 0.95 -11.62
CA LEU A 80 -4.43 0.92 -11.11
C LEU A 80 -4.50 1.54 -9.72
N LEU A 81 -5.32 2.57 -9.58
CA LEU A 81 -5.62 3.25 -8.32
C LEU A 81 -7.06 2.96 -7.90
N GLN A 82 -7.24 2.44 -6.68
CA GLN A 82 -8.55 2.12 -6.11
C GLN A 82 -8.67 2.74 -4.72
N PRO A 83 -9.51 3.78 -4.55
CA PRO A 83 -9.82 4.31 -3.22
C PRO A 83 -10.38 3.22 -2.31
N LEU A 84 -9.91 3.18 -1.07
CA LEU A 84 -10.34 2.23 -0.07
C LEU A 84 -11.55 2.76 0.71
N THR A 85 -12.51 1.88 0.96
CA THR A 85 -13.62 2.09 1.87
C THR A 85 -13.19 1.89 3.31
N GLN A 86 -14.01 2.35 4.28
CA GLN A 86 -13.70 2.15 5.70
C GLN A 86 -13.54 0.67 6.08
N LEU A 87 -14.32 -0.23 5.46
CA LEU A 87 -14.21 -1.68 5.71
C LEU A 87 -12.85 -2.22 5.30
N GLU A 88 -12.28 -1.74 4.19
CA GLU A 88 -10.94 -2.13 3.75
C GLU A 88 -9.85 -1.48 4.59
N ILE A 89 -10.03 -0.22 4.99
CA ILE A 89 -9.10 0.49 5.88
C ILE A 89 -9.00 -0.23 7.23
N ASP A 90 -10.10 -0.79 7.74
CA ASP A 90 -10.10 -1.52 9.01
C ASP A 90 -9.34 -2.86 8.97
N LEU A 91 -8.98 -3.35 7.78
CA LEU A 91 -8.06 -4.50 7.60
C LEU A 91 -6.60 -4.11 7.87
N ILE A 92 -6.27 -2.81 7.88
CA ILE A 92 -4.93 -2.30 8.14
C ILE A 92 -4.73 -2.17 9.67
N PRO A 93 -3.68 -2.77 10.26
CA PRO A 93 -3.42 -2.68 11.70
C PRO A 93 -3.35 -1.23 12.17
N LYS A 94 -4.00 -0.90 13.30
CA LYS A 94 -4.04 0.48 13.82
C LYS A 94 -2.64 1.05 14.11
N GLY A 95 -1.68 0.20 14.47
CA GLY A 95 -0.27 0.59 14.57
C GLY A 95 0.29 1.09 13.25
N LEU A 96 0.02 0.36 12.15
CA LEU A 96 0.49 0.72 10.81
C LEU A 96 -0.21 1.98 10.29
N GLN A 97 -1.51 2.12 10.53
CA GLN A 97 -2.26 3.35 10.22
C GLN A 97 -1.59 4.58 10.86
N LYS A 98 -1.26 4.50 12.16
CA LYS A 98 -0.58 5.59 12.88
C LYS A 98 0.81 5.90 12.33
N VAL A 99 1.56 4.87 11.95
CA VAL A 99 2.91 5.04 11.38
C VAL A 99 2.80 5.76 10.04
N MET A 100 1.88 5.33 9.17
CA MET A 100 1.66 5.98 7.87
C MET A 100 1.23 7.44 8.05
N SER A 101 0.28 7.73 8.95
CA SER A 101 -0.12 9.12 9.24
C SER A 101 1.06 9.95 9.75
N LYS A 102 1.94 9.36 10.57
CA LYS A 102 3.16 10.03 11.04
C LYS A 102 4.10 10.35 9.88
N VAL A 103 4.35 9.38 8.99
CA VAL A 103 5.21 9.55 7.82
C VAL A 103 4.74 10.71 6.95
N VAL A 104 3.45 10.75 6.60
CA VAL A 104 2.86 11.89 5.88
C VAL A 104 3.08 13.20 6.63
N SER A 105 2.74 13.25 7.92
CA SER A 105 2.81 14.50 8.71
C SER A 105 4.23 15.03 8.96
N SER A 106 5.24 14.16 8.85
CA SER A 106 6.64 14.49 9.10
C SER A 106 7.46 14.63 7.82
N GLU A 107 6.86 14.29 6.66
CA GLU A 107 7.54 14.26 5.37
C GLU A 107 8.81 13.40 5.38
N GLU A 108 8.84 12.37 6.24
CA GLU A 108 10.01 11.52 6.47
C GLU A 108 9.61 10.05 6.56
N GLY A 109 10.26 9.22 5.75
CA GLY A 109 10.10 7.77 5.79
C GLY A 109 10.55 7.17 7.12
N LEU A 110 9.94 6.05 7.51
CA LEU A 110 10.14 5.46 8.82
C LEU A 110 10.33 3.93 8.74
N ARG A 111 11.31 3.44 9.50
CA ARG A 111 11.68 2.02 9.58
C ARG A 111 11.42 1.49 10.99
N LEU A 112 10.67 0.39 11.10
CA LEU A 112 10.28 -0.21 12.38
C LEU A 112 10.52 -1.72 12.40
N PRO A 113 10.76 -2.31 13.59
CA PRO A 113 10.63 -3.75 13.77
C PRO A 113 9.21 -4.23 13.45
N GLY A 114 9.05 -5.30 12.67
CA GLY A 114 7.71 -5.82 12.29
C GLY A 114 6.86 -6.25 13.49
N ASN A 115 7.51 -6.75 14.55
CA ASN A 115 6.85 -7.12 15.80
C ASN A 115 6.16 -5.93 16.52
N PHE A 116 6.52 -4.69 16.19
CA PHE A 116 5.90 -3.48 16.75
C PHE A 116 4.45 -3.31 16.30
N LEU A 117 4.07 -3.91 15.16
CA LEU A 117 2.74 -3.77 14.55
C LEU A 117 1.82 -4.97 14.81
N SER A 118 2.36 -6.04 15.39
CA SER A 118 1.64 -7.29 15.70
C SER A 118 0.84 -7.28 17.01
N LYS A 119 0.68 -6.12 17.66
CA LYS A 119 -0.06 -5.94 18.92
C LYS A 119 -1.19 -4.93 18.82
#